data_AF-A0AA35WCH7-F1
#
_entry.id   AF-A0AA35WCH7-F1
#
_cell.length_a   1.000
_cell.length_b   1.000
_cell.length_c   1.000
_cell.angle_alpha   90.00
_cell.angle_beta   90.00
_cell.angle_gamma   90.00
#
_symmetry.space_group_name_H-M   'P 1'
#
loop_
_entity.id
_entity.type
_entity.pdbx_description
1 polymer ?
#
loop_
_entity_poly.entity_id
_entity_poly.type
_entity_poly.pdbx_seq_one_letter_code
_entity_poly.pdbx_strand_id
1 'polypeptide(L)'
;MFHLRRSPFLQVFNNSPDETSYYRNKLNKEDVTQSLVMIQPILYAYSFNGPPEPVLLDSTSITADRILLMDAFFHIVIYNGETIDAWKKAGYQDLPDHENFRQLLQAPVDDAQEILQTRFPMPRYIVTQKGGSQARFLLSKVNPSQTHNTMSGWGAVRMTSSLHQKPYLTVFRLIEAADC
;
A
#
# COMPACT_ATOMS: atom_id res chain seq x y z
N MET A 1 -0.94 -11.17 -12.73
CA MET A 1 -1.36 -12.36 -11.96
C MET A 1 -0.90 -12.41 -10.50
N PHE A 2 0.28 -11.89 -10.15
CA PHE A 2 0.83 -12.00 -8.78
C PHE A 2 -0.09 -11.40 -7.68
N HIS A 3 -0.53 -10.15 -7.84
CA HIS A 3 -1.36 -9.46 -6.83
C HIS A 3 -2.74 -10.12 -6.63
N LEU A 4 -3.36 -10.61 -7.72
CA LEU A 4 -4.65 -11.29 -7.66
C LEU A 4 -4.62 -12.55 -6.77
N ARG A 5 -3.57 -13.37 -6.86
CA ARG A 5 -3.46 -14.62 -6.06
C ARG A 5 -3.33 -14.38 -4.56
N ARG A 6 -2.79 -13.22 -4.16
CA ARG A 6 -2.64 -12.79 -2.76
C ARG A 6 -3.78 -11.89 -2.29
N SER A 7 -4.69 -11.53 -3.19
CA SER A 7 -5.82 -10.67 -2.86
C SER A 7 -6.84 -11.39 -1.98
N PRO A 8 -7.63 -10.65 -1.18
CA PRO A 8 -8.70 -11.22 -0.36
C PRO A 8 -9.82 -11.87 -1.19
N PHE A 9 -9.82 -11.70 -2.53
CA PHE A 9 -10.76 -12.40 -3.41
C PHE A 9 -10.52 -13.91 -3.43
N LEU A 10 -9.24 -14.33 -3.35
CA LEU A 10 -8.82 -15.73 -3.39
C LEU A 10 -8.31 -16.22 -2.02
N GLN A 11 -7.53 -15.41 -1.31
CA GLN A 11 -7.04 -15.76 0.04
C GLN A 11 -7.97 -15.21 1.12
N VAL A 12 -8.84 -16.07 1.63
CA VAL A 12 -9.90 -15.71 2.60
C VAL A 12 -9.45 -15.73 4.05
N PHE A 13 -8.18 -16.07 4.33
CA PHE A 13 -7.63 -16.05 5.69
C PHE A 13 -7.64 -14.62 6.26
N ASN A 14 -7.97 -14.47 7.54
CA ASN A 14 -8.19 -13.18 8.21
C ASN A 14 -9.36 -12.33 7.67
N ASN A 15 -10.27 -12.89 6.88
CA ASN A 15 -11.53 -12.23 6.51
C ASN A 15 -12.71 -13.10 6.97
N SER A 16 -13.82 -12.45 7.33
CA SER A 16 -15.08 -13.15 7.55
C SER A 16 -15.69 -13.64 6.22
N PRO A 17 -16.59 -14.64 6.26
CA PRO A 17 -17.32 -15.08 5.07
C PRO A 17 -18.12 -13.95 4.40
N ASP A 18 -18.66 -13.04 5.20
CA ASP A 18 -19.45 -11.90 4.72
C ASP A 18 -18.57 -10.84 4.04
N GLU A 19 -17.41 -10.50 4.64
CA GLU A 19 -16.44 -9.59 4.01
C GLU A 19 -15.93 -10.15 2.67
N THR A 20 -15.65 -11.45 2.62
CA THR A 20 -15.22 -12.10 1.38
C THR A 20 -16.30 -12.02 0.30
N SER A 21 -17.55 -12.28 0.68
CA SER A 21 -18.69 -12.20 -0.23
C SER A 21 -18.90 -10.76 -0.73
N TYR A 22 -18.75 -9.79 0.16
CA TYR A 22 -18.81 -8.37 -0.18
C TYR A 22 -17.73 -7.95 -1.19
N TYR A 23 -16.47 -8.31 -0.96
CA TYR A 23 -15.37 -8.01 -1.87
C TYR A 23 -15.61 -8.61 -3.25
N ARG A 24 -16.01 -9.88 -3.32
CA ARG A 24 -16.30 -10.56 -4.61
C ARG A 24 -17.49 -9.95 -5.35
N ASN A 25 -18.57 -9.63 -4.64
CA ASN A 25 -19.75 -8.98 -5.22
C ASN A 25 -19.39 -7.61 -5.81
N LYS A 26 -18.48 -6.86 -5.18
CA LYS A 26 -18.03 -5.57 -5.72
C LYS A 26 -17.14 -5.72 -6.94
N LEU A 27 -16.16 -6.64 -6.90
CA LEU A 27 -15.31 -6.91 -8.07
C LEU A 27 -16.12 -7.30 -9.33
N ASN A 28 -17.23 -8.04 -9.17
CA ASN A 28 -18.07 -8.46 -10.28
C ASN A 28 -18.99 -7.35 -10.84
N LYS A 29 -19.11 -6.21 -10.17
CA LYS A 29 -20.04 -5.12 -10.53
C LYS A 29 -19.35 -3.86 -11.00
N GLU A 30 -18.09 -3.66 -10.61
CA GLU A 30 -17.33 -2.47 -10.97
C GLU A 30 -16.73 -2.53 -12.37
N ASP A 31 -16.30 -1.38 -12.88
CA ASP A 31 -15.64 -1.25 -14.18
C ASP A 31 -14.20 -1.81 -14.16
N VAL A 32 -13.56 -1.82 -15.33
CA VAL A 32 -12.18 -2.31 -15.47
C VAL A 32 -11.22 -1.47 -14.62
N THR A 33 -11.41 -0.15 -14.57
CA THR A 33 -10.51 0.76 -13.85
C THR A 33 -10.52 0.49 -12.34
N GLN A 34 -11.69 0.46 -11.71
CA GLN A 34 -11.82 0.15 -10.29
C GLN A 34 -11.45 -1.31 -9.98
N SER A 35 -11.74 -2.24 -10.89
CA SER A 35 -11.31 -3.64 -10.75
C SER A 35 -9.79 -3.78 -10.74
N LEU A 36 -9.07 -2.98 -11.54
CA LEU A 36 -7.61 -2.97 -11.52
C LEU A 36 -7.08 -2.44 -10.17
N VAL A 37 -7.64 -1.35 -9.65
CA VAL A 37 -7.28 -0.79 -8.33
C VAL A 37 -7.57 -1.78 -7.20
N MET A 38 -8.66 -2.55 -7.31
CA MET A 38 -9.00 -3.62 -6.36
C MET A 38 -7.97 -4.75 -6.36
N ILE A 39 -7.49 -5.16 -7.53
CA ILE A 39 -6.54 -6.28 -7.68
C ILE A 39 -5.13 -5.84 -7.33
N GLN A 40 -4.71 -4.69 -7.85
CA GLN A 40 -3.41 -4.09 -7.65
C GLN A 40 -3.63 -2.65 -7.18
N PRO A 41 -3.50 -2.40 -5.86
CA PRO A 41 -3.60 -1.06 -5.32
C PRO A 41 -2.63 -0.09 -5.99
N ILE A 42 -2.98 1.18 -6.01
CA ILE A 42 -2.09 2.24 -6.49
C ILE A 42 -1.41 2.86 -5.27
N LEU A 43 -0.14 3.23 -5.43
CA LEU A 43 0.64 3.90 -4.40
C LEU A 43 1.23 5.18 -4.98
N TYR A 44 0.87 6.32 -4.39
CA TYR A 44 1.47 7.62 -4.72
C TYR A 44 2.46 8.02 -3.63
N ALA A 45 3.59 8.59 -4.02
CA ALA A 45 4.56 9.16 -3.10
C ALA A 45 4.61 10.68 -3.23
N TYR A 46 4.53 11.34 -2.08
CA TYR A 46 4.64 12.78 -1.94
C TYR A 46 5.97 13.06 -1.22
N SER A 47 6.78 13.93 -1.82
CA SER A 47 8.07 14.34 -1.29
C SER A 47 8.27 15.84 -1.56
N PHE A 48 9.27 16.46 -0.95
CA PHE A 48 9.61 17.85 -1.23
C PHE A 48 10.22 18.07 -2.62
N ASN A 49 10.73 17.00 -3.24
CA ASN A 49 11.57 17.10 -4.44
C ASN A 49 10.76 17.03 -5.74
N GLY A 50 9.43 17.13 -5.70
CA GLY A 50 8.62 17.11 -6.90
C GLY A 50 7.13 16.88 -6.67
N PRO A 51 6.35 16.85 -7.77
CA PRO A 51 4.93 16.54 -7.73
C PRO A 51 4.70 15.07 -7.29
N PRO A 52 3.45 14.71 -6.93
CA PRO A 52 3.10 13.34 -6.57
C PRO A 52 3.46 12.36 -7.70
N GLU A 53 4.25 11.35 -7.38
CA GLU A 53 4.67 10.33 -8.35
C GLU A 53 4.05 8.95 -8.03
N PRO A 54 3.59 8.19 -9.04
CA PRO A 54 3.17 6.82 -8.84
C PRO A 54 4.39 5.93 -8.59
N VAL A 55 4.37 5.19 -7.49
CA VAL A 55 5.48 4.32 -7.07
C VAL A 55 5.03 2.86 -7.03
N LEU A 56 5.98 1.95 -7.18
CA LEU A 56 5.73 0.52 -7.08
C LEU A 56 5.22 0.13 -5.68
N LEU A 57 4.32 -0.85 -5.63
CA LEU A 57 3.86 -1.50 -4.39
C LEU A 57 4.95 -2.41 -3.78
N ASP A 58 6.07 -1.81 -3.39
CA ASP A 58 7.22 -2.53 -2.89
C ASP A 58 7.77 -1.93 -1.58
N SER A 59 8.35 -2.78 -0.73
CA SER A 59 8.83 -2.33 0.59
C SER A 59 9.95 -1.29 0.50
N THR A 60 10.66 -1.26 -0.63
CA THR A 60 11.67 -0.25 -0.97
C THR A 60 11.10 1.15 -1.12
N SER A 61 9.80 1.25 -1.43
CA SER A 61 9.10 2.53 -1.64
C SER A 61 8.68 3.19 -0.33
N ILE A 62 8.80 2.46 0.79
CA ILE A 62 8.51 2.96 2.13
C ILE A 62 9.77 3.65 2.69
N THR A 63 9.94 4.92 2.35
CA THR A 63 11.03 5.77 2.83
C THR A 63 10.58 6.66 4.00
N ALA A 64 11.53 7.10 4.85
CA ALA A 64 11.21 7.94 6.00
C ALA A 64 10.75 9.36 5.61
N ASP A 65 11.30 9.92 4.53
CA ASP A 65 11.12 11.33 4.13
C ASP A 65 9.94 11.58 3.17
N ARG A 66 9.04 10.61 3.02
CA ARG A 66 7.93 10.69 2.06
C ARG A 66 6.60 10.33 2.74
N ILE A 67 5.53 10.92 2.22
CA ILE A 67 4.16 10.51 2.54
C ILE A 67 3.67 9.61 1.42
N LEU A 68 2.99 8.52 1.76
CA LEU A 68 2.41 7.61 0.79
C LEU A 68 0.89 7.66 0.86
N LEU A 69 0.23 7.73 -0.29
CA LEU A 69 -1.20 7.52 -0.43
C LEU A 69 -1.43 6.20 -1.15
N MET A 70 -1.97 5.21 -0.45
CA MET A 70 -2.37 3.94 -1.03
C MET A 70 -3.87 3.96 -1.30
N ASP A 71 -4.24 3.71 -2.55
CA ASP A 71 -5.61 3.44 -2.95
C ASP A 71 -5.80 1.95 -3.25
N ALA A 72 -6.57 1.26 -2.41
CA ALA A 72 -6.91 -0.15 -2.56
C ALA A 72 -8.42 -0.37 -2.77
N PHE A 73 -9.13 0.63 -3.32
CA PHE A 73 -10.59 0.68 -3.51
C PHE A 73 -11.40 0.67 -2.21
N PHE A 74 -11.30 -0.40 -1.41
CA PHE A 74 -11.99 -0.54 -0.13
C PHE A 74 -11.34 0.26 1.00
N HIS A 75 -10.06 0.57 0.86
CA HIS A 75 -9.26 1.29 1.84
C HIS A 75 -8.45 2.37 1.15
N ILE A 76 -8.49 3.57 1.70
CA ILE A 76 -7.57 4.66 1.36
C ILE A 76 -6.68 4.88 2.57
N VAL A 77 -5.38 4.68 2.39
CA VAL A 77 -4.41 4.75 3.48
C VAL A 77 -3.40 5.84 3.20
N ILE A 78 -3.36 6.84 4.08
CA ILE A 78 -2.27 7.81 4.13
C ILE A 78 -1.25 7.30 5.14
N TYR A 79 -0.01 7.15 4.70
CA TYR A 79 1.11 6.70 5.50
C TYR A 79 2.18 7.78 5.57
N ASN A 80 2.46 8.24 6.79
CA ASN A 80 3.53 9.18 7.05
C ASN A 80 4.82 8.43 7.38
N GLY A 81 5.89 8.73 6.63
CA GLY A 81 7.22 8.28 6.97
C GLY A 81 7.70 8.83 8.32
N GLU A 82 8.77 8.23 8.84
CA GLU A 82 9.25 8.50 10.20
C GLU A 82 9.66 9.96 10.44
N THR A 83 10.42 10.56 9.51
CA THR A 83 10.87 11.96 9.63
C THR A 83 9.71 12.92 9.46
N ILE A 84 8.80 12.64 8.52
CA ILE A 84 7.57 13.43 8.33
C ILE A 84 6.68 13.40 9.57
N ASP A 85 6.50 12.23 10.18
CA ASP A 85 5.71 12.11 11.42
C ASP A 85 6.37 12.83 12.59
N ALA A 86 7.69 12.76 12.70
CA ALA A 86 8.45 13.53 13.69
C ALA A 86 8.26 15.04 13.50
N TRP A 87 8.33 15.54 12.26
CA TRP A 87 8.13 16.95 11.96
C TRP A 87 6.69 17.40 12.22
N LYS A 88 5.72 16.55 11.88
CA LYS A 88 4.30 16.80 12.17
C LYS A 88 4.04 16.92 13.67
N LYS A 89 4.67 16.06 14.48
CA LYS A 89 4.57 16.08 15.95
C LYS A 89 5.28 17.28 16.58
N ALA A 90 6.39 17.72 15.98
CA ALA A 90 7.10 18.92 16.41
C ALA A 90 6.36 20.22 16.09
N GLY A 91 5.29 20.18 15.28
CA GLY A 91 4.47 21.35 14.98
C GLY A 91 5.06 22.26 13.91
N TYR A 92 5.99 21.76 13.07
CA TYR A 92 6.58 22.59 12.02
C TYR A 92 5.55 23.12 11.02
N GLN A 93 4.39 22.47 10.87
CA GLN A 93 3.32 22.93 9.99
C GLN A 93 2.64 24.24 10.43
N ASP A 94 2.77 24.63 11.70
CA ASP A 94 2.13 25.82 12.26
C ASP A 94 3.05 27.05 12.19
N LEU A 95 4.33 26.84 11.88
CA LEU A 95 5.31 27.91 11.72
C LEU A 95 5.15 28.56 10.34
N PRO A 96 5.14 29.90 10.26
CA PRO A 96 4.97 30.62 9.00
C PRO A 96 6.10 30.36 8.00
N ASP A 97 7.30 30.02 8.48
CA ASP A 97 8.47 29.74 7.65
C ASP A 97 8.40 28.37 6.94
N HIS A 98 7.44 27.51 7.30
CA HIS A 98 7.33 26.13 6.82
C HIS A 98 6.01 25.86 6.08
N GLU A 99 5.53 26.85 5.32
CA GLU A 99 4.32 26.71 4.49
C GLU A 99 4.40 25.51 3.52
N ASN A 100 5.57 25.26 2.94
CA ASN A 100 5.81 24.10 2.05
C ASN A 100 5.48 22.77 2.74
N PHE A 101 5.77 22.64 4.04
CA PHE A 101 5.47 21.41 4.78
C PHE A 101 3.98 21.25 5.04
N ARG A 102 3.27 22.35 5.32
CA ARG A 102 1.81 22.35 5.45
C ARG A 102 1.16 21.94 4.13
N GLN A 103 1.62 22.48 3.00
CA GLN A 103 1.13 22.08 1.67
C GLN A 103 1.39 20.61 1.39
N LEU A 104 2.57 20.08 1.72
CA LEU A 104 2.90 18.67 1.55
C LEU A 104 1.99 17.74 2.37
N LEU A 105 1.62 18.14 3.60
CA LEU A 105 0.69 17.37 4.44
C LEU A 105 -0.76 17.41 3.92
N GLN A 106 -1.15 18.51 3.28
CA GLN A 106 -2.51 18.72 2.79
C GLN A 106 -2.76 18.02 1.44
N ALA A 107 -1.77 18.02 0.54
CA ALA A 107 -1.89 17.41 -0.79
C ALA A 107 -2.48 15.97 -0.80
N PRO A 108 -1.96 14.99 -0.03
CA PRO A 108 -2.52 13.64 -0.03
C PRO A 108 -3.91 13.56 0.61
N VAL A 109 -4.29 14.53 1.46
CA VAL A 109 -5.62 14.60 2.07
C VAL A 109 -6.63 15.10 1.05
N ASP A 110 -6.28 16.11 0.26
CA ASP A 110 -7.14 16.64 -0.80
C ASP A 110 -7.39 15.59 -1.88
N ASP A 111 -6.32 14.92 -2.35
CA ASP A 111 -6.44 13.82 -3.32
C ASP A 111 -7.27 12.66 -2.75
N ALA A 112 -7.08 12.31 -1.47
CA ALA A 112 -7.90 11.27 -0.83
C ALA A 112 -9.39 11.68 -0.75
N GLN A 113 -9.69 12.95 -0.48
CA GLN A 113 -11.07 13.44 -0.42
C GLN A 113 -11.77 13.37 -1.77
N GLU A 114 -11.07 13.70 -2.86
CA GLU A 114 -11.62 13.56 -4.22
C GLU A 114 -12.02 12.11 -4.52
N ILE A 115 -11.16 11.16 -4.16
CA ILE A 115 -11.45 9.73 -4.32
C ILE A 115 -12.64 9.30 -3.43
N LEU A 116 -12.70 9.78 -2.19
CA LEU A 116 -13.79 9.46 -1.25
C LEU A 116 -15.16 9.98 -1.73
N GLN A 117 -15.20 11.13 -2.40
CA GLN A 117 -16.44 11.74 -2.89
C GLN A 117 -16.99 11.04 -4.15
N THR A 118 -16.09 10.51 -4.98
CA THR A 118 -16.46 9.89 -6.26
C THR A 118 -16.77 8.39 -6.12
N ARG A 119 -16.16 7.70 -5.16
CA ARG A 119 -16.24 6.24 -5.05
C ARG A 119 -17.42 5.75 -4.22
N PHE A 120 -18.15 4.79 -4.78
CA PHE A 120 -19.20 4.05 -4.08
C PHE A 120 -18.87 2.54 -4.08
N PRO A 121 -18.90 1.85 -2.94
CA PRO A 121 -19.22 2.33 -1.60
C PRO A 121 -18.06 3.14 -1.01
N MET A 122 -18.37 4.03 -0.05
CA MET A 122 -17.36 4.89 0.57
C MET A 122 -16.21 4.05 1.15
N PRO A 123 -14.95 4.26 0.70
CA PRO A 123 -13.79 3.56 1.22
C PRO A 123 -13.55 3.87 2.68
N ARG A 124 -12.92 2.93 3.39
CA ARG A 124 -12.41 3.20 4.73
C ARG A 124 -11.17 4.09 4.65
N TYR A 125 -11.29 5.31 5.17
CA TYR A 125 -10.17 6.25 5.28
C TYR A 125 -9.32 5.96 6.52
N ILE A 126 -8.00 5.81 6.32
CA ILE A 126 -7.04 5.47 7.37
C ILE A 126 -5.85 6.41 7.26
N VAL A 127 -5.51 7.10 8.34
CA VAL A 127 -4.27 7.86 8.45
C VAL A 127 -3.37 7.14 9.45
N THR A 128 -2.13 6.88 9.07
CA THR A 128 -1.17 6.19 9.91
C THR A 128 0.26 6.65 9.63
N GLN A 129 1.19 6.20 10.46
CA GLN A 129 2.58 6.59 10.49
C GLN A 129 3.47 5.36 10.65
N LYS A 130 4.79 5.53 10.50
CA LYS A 130 5.77 4.50 10.85
C LYS A 130 5.56 4.02 12.29
N GLY A 131 5.41 2.71 12.46
CA GLY A 131 5.17 2.08 13.77
C GLY A 131 3.72 2.10 14.26
N GLY A 132 2.79 2.74 13.53
CA GLY A 132 1.37 2.73 13.86
C GLY A 132 0.72 1.35 13.65
N SER A 133 -0.23 0.96 14.50
CA SER A 133 -0.93 -0.33 14.39
C SER A 133 -1.73 -0.48 13.08
N GLN A 134 -2.19 0.64 12.53
CA GLN A 134 -2.93 0.71 11.27
C GLN A 134 -2.01 0.64 10.03
N ALA A 135 -0.68 0.75 10.19
CA ALA A 135 0.27 0.61 9.08
C ALA A 135 0.26 -0.78 8.44
N ARG A 136 -0.28 -1.80 9.13
CA ARG A 136 -0.55 -3.13 8.57
C ARG A 136 -1.45 -3.10 7.32
N PHE A 137 -2.33 -2.09 7.26
CA PHE A 137 -2.99 -1.52 6.08
C PHE A 137 -2.13 -1.64 4.82
N LEU A 138 -1.05 -0.89 4.86
CA LEU A 138 -0.10 -0.77 3.76
C LEU A 138 0.79 -2.02 3.66
N LEU A 139 1.36 -2.46 4.78
CA LEU A 139 2.39 -3.51 4.79
C LEU A 139 1.90 -4.87 4.30
N SER A 140 0.61 -5.20 4.50
CA SER A 140 0.04 -6.47 4.02
C SER A 140 -0.12 -6.53 2.49
N LYS A 141 -0.23 -5.37 1.84
CA LYS A 141 -0.41 -5.22 0.38
C LYS A 141 0.90 -5.06 -0.36
N VAL A 142 1.91 -4.51 0.31
CA VAL A 142 3.23 -4.27 -0.24
C VAL A 142 4.02 -5.57 -0.42
N ASN A 143 4.88 -5.60 -1.43
CA ASN A 143 5.80 -6.70 -1.63
C ASN A 143 6.94 -6.70 -0.61
N PRO A 144 7.20 -7.82 0.10
CA PRO A 144 8.37 -7.96 0.93
C PRO A 144 9.58 -8.21 0.01
N SER A 145 10.22 -7.14 -0.45
CA SER A 145 11.49 -7.21 -1.21
C SER A 145 12.71 -7.11 -0.31
N GLN A 146 12.59 -6.40 0.81
CA GLN A 146 13.58 -6.39 1.89
C GLN A 146 13.37 -7.64 2.75
N THR A 147 13.87 -8.79 2.31
CA THR A 147 14.01 -9.94 3.20
C THR A 147 15.03 -9.62 4.29
N HIS A 148 14.62 -9.69 5.56
CA HIS A 148 15.46 -9.63 6.77
C HIS A 148 16.44 -10.83 6.89
N ASN A 149 17.02 -11.30 5.78
CA ASN A 149 17.70 -12.59 5.70
C ASN A 149 19.12 -12.53 5.14
N THR A 150 19.78 -11.38 5.18
CA THR A 150 21.21 -11.26 4.86
C THR A 150 22.14 -11.40 6.07
N MET A 151 21.63 -11.80 7.25
CA MET A 151 22.47 -12.14 8.40
C MET A 151 21.81 -13.19 9.30
N SER A 152 22.55 -14.29 9.53
CA SER A 152 22.38 -15.29 10.60
C SER A 152 21.46 -16.50 10.36
N GLY A 153 22.06 -17.67 10.56
CA GLY A 153 21.48 -18.99 10.32
C GLY A 153 20.51 -19.48 11.41
N TRP A 154 19.86 -20.60 11.06
CA TRP A 154 19.18 -21.56 11.94
C TRP A 154 18.30 -20.94 13.04
N GLY A 155 17.01 -20.77 12.74
CA GLY A 155 15.96 -20.68 13.77
C GLY A 155 15.04 -19.45 13.77
N ALA A 156 15.09 -18.57 12.77
CA ALA A 156 14.16 -17.43 12.72
C ALA A 156 12.78 -17.83 12.15
N VAL A 157 11.73 -17.66 12.96
CA VAL A 157 10.32 -17.82 12.57
C VAL A 157 9.97 -16.86 11.44
N ARG A 158 9.47 -17.39 10.31
CA ARG A 158 8.88 -16.60 9.22
C ARG A 158 7.66 -15.84 9.74
N MET A 159 7.75 -14.52 9.86
CA MET A 159 6.59 -13.66 10.19
C MET A 159 5.52 -13.68 9.08
N THR A 160 5.90 -13.96 7.82
CA THR A 160 4.95 -14.30 6.73
C THR A 160 5.61 -15.27 5.74
N SER A 161 4.84 -16.23 5.19
CA SER A 161 5.32 -17.22 4.20
C SER A 161 5.10 -16.80 2.74
N SER A 162 4.67 -15.55 2.49
CA SER A 162 4.32 -15.10 1.13
C SER A 162 5.55 -14.94 0.25
N LEU A 163 5.53 -15.56 -0.94
CA LEU A 163 6.58 -15.43 -1.94
C LEU A 163 6.74 -13.97 -2.42
N HIS A 164 7.99 -13.54 -2.54
CA HIS A 164 8.38 -12.28 -3.17
C HIS A 164 8.04 -12.30 -4.69
N GLN A 165 7.82 -11.15 -5.30
CA GLN A 165 7.42 -11.06 -6.71
C GLN A 165 8.52 -11.53 -7.68
N LYS A 166 9.80 -11.28 -7.38
CA LYS A 166 10.92 -11.73 -8.26
C LYS A 166 11.00 -13.26 -8.39
N PRO A 167 11.01 -14.09 -7.32
CA PRO A 167 11.03 -15.54 -7.48
C PRO A 167 9.75 -16.08 -8.14
N TYR A 168 8.59 -15.42 -7.99
CA TYR A 168 7.40 -15.79 -8.75
C TYR A 168 7.60 -15.63 -10.26
N LEU A 169 8.16 -14.51 -10.71
CA LEU A 169 8.47 -14.28 -12.12
C LEU A 169 9.51 -15.28 -12.64
N THR A 170 10.52 -15.62 -11.83
CA THR A 170 11.53 -16.63 -12.19
C THR A 170 10.92 -18.01 -12.36
N VAL A 171 10.09 -18.47 -11.41
CA VAL A 171 9.41 -19.77 -11.51
C VAL A 171 8.46 -19.80 -12.69
N PHE A 172 7.71 -18.73 -12.93
CA PHE A 172 6.81 -18.64 -14.08
C PHE A 172 7.58 -18.77 -15.41
N ARG A 173 8.70 -18.06 -15.56
CA ARG A 173 9.58 -18.19 -16.74
C ARG A 173 10.19 -19.57 -16.90
N LEU A 174 10.55 -20.23 -15.80
CA LEU A 174 11.08 -21.60 -15.83
C LEU A 174 10.03 -22.62 -16.26
N ILE A 175 8.77 -22.43 -15.87
CA ILE A 175 7.65 -23.28 -16.31
C ILE A 175 7.34 -23.02 -17.79
N GLU A 176 7.25 -21.77 -18.23
CA GLU A 176 7.08 -21.43 -19.65
C GLU A 176 8.22 -22.01 -20.52
N ALA A 177 9.45 -22.03 -20.00
CA ALA A 177 10.59 -22.62 -20.69
C ALA A 177 10.60 -24.17 -20.66
N ALA A 178 9.83 -24.81 -19.77
CA ALA A 178 9.73 -26.28 -19.67
C ALA A 178 8.58 -26.86 -20.51
N ASP A 179 7.63 -26.02 -20.92
CA ASP A 179 6.51 -26.38 -21.81
C ASP A 179 6.83 -26.15 -23.31
N CYS A 180 8.08 -25.82 -23.66
CA CYS A 180 8.62 -25.78 -25.04
C CYS A 180 9.62 -26.92 -25.26
#